data_AF-A0A936T657-F1
#
_entry.id   AF-A0A936T657-F1
#
_cell.length_a   1.000
_cell.length_b   1.000
_cell.length_c   1.000
_cell.angle_alpha   90.00
_cell.angle_beta   90.00
_cell.angle_gamma   90.00
#
_symmetry.space_group_name_H-M   'P 1'
#
loop_
_entity.id
_entity.type
_entity.pdbx_description
1 polymer ?
#
loop_
_entity_poly.entity_id
_entity_poly.type
_entity_poly.pdbx_seq_one_letter_code
_entity_poly.pdbx_strand_id
1 'polypeptide(L)'
;MNDGWISITDRLPGNGERVLCWVPEHLVYLPGKSGATELREVVILRFLQDHFTHNPSKTGRTTSPHLWAGEGSSNQFFEAVTHWRPLPPAPVT
;
A
#
# COMPACT_ATOMS: atom_id res chain seq x y z
N MET A 1 -12.37 13.95 -15.97
CA MET A 1 -12.95 13.09 -14.91
C MET A 1 -11.83 12.88 -13.90
N ASN A 2 -12.09 13.08 -12.62
CA ASN A 2 -11.10 12.79 -11.58
C ASN A 2 -11.35 11.34 -11.17
N ASP A 3 -10.50 10.41 -11.56
CA ASP A 3 -10.75 8.95 -11.51
C ASP A 3 -10.78 8.35 -10.09
N GLY A 4 -10.98 9.20 -9.07
CA GLY A 4 -11.11 8.86 -7.66
C GLY A 4 -9.78 8.58 -6.95
N TRP A 5 -8.67 8.57 -7.67
CA TRP A 5 -7.32 8.41 -7.13
C TRP A 5 -6.77 9.71 -6.56
N ILE A 6 -6.09 9.60 -5.43
CA ILE A 6 -5.53 10.71 -4.66
C ILE A 6 -4.01 10.48 -4.56
N SER A 7 -3.20 11.44 -4.97
CA SER A 7 -1.76 11.35 -4.81
C SER A 7 -1.39 11.32 -3.33
N ILE A 8 -0.39 10.49 -2.97
CA ILE A 8 0.15 10.46 -1.61
C ILE A 8 0.83 11.79 -1.21
N THR A 9 1.18 12.64 -2.18
CA THR A 9 1.72 13.98 -1.95
C THR A 9 0.65 15.02 -1.64
N ASP A 10 -0.60 14.76 -2.04
CA ASP A 10 -1.69 15.72 -1.90
C ASP A 10 -2.42 15.51 -0.57
N ARG A 11 -2.72 14.25 -0.25
CA ARG A 11 -3.41 13.88 0.99
C ARG A 11 -3.11 12.42 1.33
N LEU A 12 -2.98 12.14 2.62
CA LEU A 12 -2.81 10.79 3.15
C LEU A 12 -4.14 10.23 3.69
N PRO A 13 -4.33 8.88 3.69
CA PRO A 13 -5.43 8.26 4.42
C PRO A 13 -5.34 8.50 5.92
N GLY A 14 -6.42 8.22 6.65
CA GLY A 14 -6.38 8.15 8.10
C GLY A 14 -5.47 7.02 8.60
N ASN A 15 -4.87 7.21 9.78
CA ASN A 15 -4.08 6.15 10.41
C ASN A 15 -4.96 4.90 10.67
N GLY A 16 -4.51 3.75 10.20
CA GLY A 16 -5.23 2.48 10.28
C GLY A 16 -6.30 2.28 9.19
N GLU A 17 -6.51 3.26 8.30
CA GLU A 17 -7.50 3.16 7.23
C GLU A 17 -7.08 2.13 6.18
N ARG A 18 -8.03 1.29 5.74
CA ARG A 18 -7.84 0.36 4.62
C ARG A 18 -8.30 1.02 3.33
N VAL A 19 -7.41 1.08 2.35
CA VAL A 19 -7.61 1.77 1.07
C VAL A 19 -7.10 0.92 -0.09
N LEU A 20 -7.56 1.22 -1.30
CA LEU A 20 -6.91 0.74 -2.51
C LEU A 20 -5.68 1.61 -2.77
N CYS A 21 -4.55 0.97 -3.08
CA CYS A 21 -3.29 1.62 -3.40
C CYS A 21 -2.85 1.25 -4.82
N TRP A 22 -2.31 2.22 -5.53
CA TRP A 22 -1.61 2.03 -6.80
C TRP A 22 -0.11 1.93 -6.54
N VAL A 23 0.43 0.74 -6.82
CA VAL A 23 1.84 0.39 -6.69
C VAL A 23 2.36 0.07 -8.10
N PRO A 24 3.08 1.00 -8.76
CA PRO A 24 3.60 0.78 -10.10
C PRO A 24 4.47 -0.48 -10.17
N GLU A 25 4.33 -1.25 -11.24
CA GLU A 25 5.17 -2.43 -11.50
C GLU A 25 5.15 -3.50 -10.38
N HIS A 26 4.07 -3.54 -9.59
CA HIS A 26 3.98 -4.46 -8.46
C HIS A 26 3.80 -5.91 -8.93
N LEU A 27 4.88 -6.69 -8.79
CA LEU A 27 4.91 -8.12 -9.11
C LEU A 27 4.59 -8.97 -7.88
N VAL A 28 3.61 -9.88 -8.03
CA VAL A 28 3.22 -10.84 -7.00
C VAL A 28 3.67 -12.23 -7.42
N TYR A 29 4.37 -12.93 -6.54
CA TYR A 29 4.74 -14.33 -6.77
C TYR A 29 3.51 -15.24 -6.67
N LEU A 30 3.32 -16.06 -7.69
CA LEU A 30 2.26 -17.05 -7.72
C LEU A 30 2.64 -18.25 -6.83
N PRO A 31 1.67 -18.87 -6.14
CA PRO A 31 1.92 -20.09 -5.39
C PRO A 31 2.48 -21.21 -6.28
N GLY A 32 3.50 -21.92 -5.81
CA GLY A 32 4.10 -23.05 -6.51
C GLY A 32 5.63 -23.03 -6.51
N LYS A 33 6.24 -23.97 -7.25
CA LYS A 33 7.71 -24.08 -7.38
C LYS A 33 8.27 -23.42 -8.64
N SER A 34 7.42 -22.85 -9.49
CA SER A 34 7.83 -22.27 -10.78
C SER A 34 8.51 -20.91 -10.65
N GLY A 35 8.30 -20.20 -9.53
CA GLY A 35 8.75 -18.82 -9.38
C GLY A 35 8.00 -17.82 -10.29
N ALA A 36 6.87 -18.24 -10.87
CA ALA A 36 6.06 -17.39 -11.73
C ALA A 36 5.55 -16.15 -10.97
N THR A 37 5.43 -15.04 -11.68
CA THR A 37 4.94 -13.77 -11.14
C THR A 37 3.79 -13.22 -11.98
N GLU A 38 2.97 -12.39 -11.36
CA GLU A 38 1.86 -11.67 -12.01
C GLU A 38 1.92 -10.19 -11.62
N LEU A 39 1.69 -9.31 -12.58
CA LEU A 39 1.57 -7.88 -12.35
C LEU A 39 0.21 -7.57 -11.70
N ARG A 40 0.23 -6.99 -10.49
CA ARG A 40 -0.97 -6.59 -9.74
C ARG A 40 -0.76 -5.22 -9.08
N GLU A 41 -0.99 -4.17 -9.84
CA GLU A 41 -0.67 -2.80 -9.44
C GLU A 41 -1.68 -2.21 -8.43
N VAL A 42 -2.91 -2.73 -8.39
CA VAL A 42 -3.91 -2.33 -7.41
C VAL A 42 -3.92 -3.31 -6.25
N VAL A 43 -3.56 -2.82 -5.05
CA VAL A 43 -3.44 -3.61 -3.82
C VAL A 43 -4.24 -2.96 -2.70
N ILE A 44 -4.90 -3.76 -1.85
CA ILE A 44 -5.51 -3.25 -0.62
C ILE A 44 -4.43 -3.18 0.45
N LEU A 45 -4.19 -1.98 0.98
CA LEU A 45 -3.21 -1.74 2.05
C LEU A 45 -3.87 -0.96 3.18
N ARG A 46 -3.32 -1.11 4.39
CA ARG A 46 -3.66 -0.30 5.56
C ARG A 46 -2.57 0.75 5.77
N PHE A 47 -2.94 2.02 5.81
CA PHE A 47 -1.99 3.10 6.08
C PHE A 47 -1.61 3.12 7.56
N LEU A 48 -0.32 3.08 7.87
CA LEU A 48 0.21 3.22 9.22
C LEU A 48 1.05 4.49 9.31
N GLN A 49 0.46 5.52 9.92
CA GLN A 49 1.14 6.78 10.16
C GLN A 49 2.23 6.58 11.21
N ASP A 50 3.39 7.21 10.99
CA ASP A 50 4.53 7.22 11.90
C ASP A 50 4.95 5.83 12.44
N HIS A 51 4.81 4.79 11.62
CA HIS A 51 5.16 3.43 11.99
C HIS A 51 6.63 3.30 12.39
N PHE A 52 7.53 3.85 11.56
CA PHE A 52 8.97 3.70 11.74
C PHE A 52 9.57 4.62 12.79
N THR A 53 8.84 5.62 13.29
CA THR A 53 9.31 6.42 14.43
C THR A 53 9.31 5.60 15.72
N HIS A 54 8.38 4.66 15.84
CA HIS A 54 8.24 3.76 16.99
C HIS A 54 8.85 2.37 16.72
N ASN A 55 8.97 1.99 15.45
CA ASN A 55 9.50 0.70 15.02
C ASN A 55 10.58 0.90 13.96
N PRO A 56 11.80 1.35 14.32
CA PRO A 56 12.84 1.66 13.34
C PRO A 56 13.08 0.51 12.36
N SER A 57 13.13 0.84 11.07
CA SER A 57 13.36 -0.17 10.04
C SER A 57 14.70 -0.86 10.26
N LYS A 58 14.70 -2.20 10.30
CA LYS A 58 15.92 -3.00 10.40
C LYS A 58 16.69 -3.08 9.07
N THR A 59 16.15 -2.53 7.99
CA THR A 59 16.76 -2.60 6.64
C THR A 59 17.88 -1.58 6.43
N GLY A 60 18.06 -0.61 7.33
CA GLY A 60 19.04 0.47 7.18
C GLY A 60 18.69 1.49 6.09
N ARG A 61 17.56 1.30 5.39
CA ARG A 61 17.07 2.23 4.36
C ARG A 61 16.50 3.48 5.02
N THR A 62 16.96 4.65 4.58
CA THR A 62 16.27 5.92 4.86
C THR A 62 14.97 5.93 4.07
N THR A 63 13.84 5.97 4.77
CA THR A 63 12.49 5.94 4.20
C THR A 63 11.60 6.88 5.01
N SER A 64 10.45 7.25 4.45
CA SER A 64 9.37 7.92 5.16
C SER A 64 9.05 7.23 6.50
N PRO A 65 8.62 7.99 7.54
CA PRO A 65 8.16 7.40 8.79
C PRO A 65 6.92 6.52 8.64
N HIS A 66 6.19 6.63 7.53
CA HIS A 66 4.95 5.91 7.27
C HIS A 66 5.17 4.53 6.66
N LEU A 67 4.20 3.64 6.84
CA LEU A 67 4.21 2.30 6.25
C LEU A 67 2.85 1.97 5.62
N TRP A 68 2.87 1.27 4.48
CA TRP A 68 1.68 0.62 3.94
C TRP A 68 1.67 -0.85 4.32
N ALA A 69 0.83 -1.20 5.29
CA ALA A 69 0.74 -2.58 5.76
C ALA A 69 -0.21 -3.39 4.87
N GLY A 70 0.31 -4.45 4.26
CA GLY A 70 -0.50 -5.38 3.48
C GLY A 70 -1.11 -6.49 4.33
N GLU A 71 -1.87 -7.36 3.70
CA GLU A 71 -2.30 -8.62 4.32
C GLU A 71 -1.16 -9.64 4.24
N GLY A 72 -0.79 -10.23 5.37
CA GLY A 72 0.36 -11.14 5.46
C GLY A 72 1.70 -10.40 5.29
N SER A 73 2.56 -10.87 4.37
CA SER A 73 3.91 -10.33 4.14
C SER A 73 3.99 -9.28 3.02
N SER A 74 2.86 -8.71 2.60
CA SER A 74 2.75 -7.81 1.44
C SER A 74 2.93 -6.32 1.78
N ASN A 75 3.73 -6.01 2.81
CA ASN A 75 3.99 -4.62 3.20
C ASN A 75 4.75 -3.87 2.11
N GLN A 76 4.41 -2.59 1.93
CA GLN A 76 5.09 -1.69 1.02
C GLN A 76 5.68 -0.51 1.79
N PHE A 77 6.91 -0.14 1.45
CA PHE A 77 7.48 1.14 1.90
C PHE A 77 6.64 2.29 1.35
N PHE A 78 6.65 3.42 2.04
CA PHE A 78 5.82 4.57 1.69
C PHE A 78 5.98 4.99 0.22
N GLU A 79 7.22 4.99 -0.26
CA GLU A 79 7.61 5.45 -1.60
C GLU A 79 7.19 4.49 -2.72
N ALA A 80 6.75 3.27 -2.40
CA ALA A 80 6.29 2.31 -3.41
C ALA A 80 4.87 2.62 -3.90
N VAL A 81 4.05 3.29 -3.09
CA VAL A 81 2.69 3.70 -3.46
C VAL A 81 2.73 5.12 -4.02
N THR A 82 2.06 5.38 -5.14
CA THR A 82 1.96 6.74 -5.70
C THR A 82 0.58 7.37 -5.49
N HIS A 83 -0.47 6.57 -5.55
CA HIS A 83 -1.85 7.02 -5.40
C HIS A 83 -2.66 6.04 -4.56
N TRP A 84 -3.72 6.54 -3.93
CA TRP A 84 -4.68 5.73 -3.18
C TRP A 84 -6.11 6.19 -3.43
N ARG A 85 -7.07 5.35 -3.07
CA ARG A 85 -8.49 5.73 -3.03
C ARG A 85 -9.22 4.95 -1.92
N PRO A 86 -10.27 5.52 -1.31
CA PRO A 86 -11.07 4.80 -0.33
C PRO A 86 -11.66 3.53 -0.95
N LEU A 87 -11.80 2.48 -0.12
CA LEU A 87 -12.57 1.31 -0.51
C LEU A 87 -14.01 1.72 -0.82
N PRO A 88 -14.65 1.08 -1.82
CA PRO A 88 -16.07 1.32 -2.07
C PRO A 88 -16.88 0.98 -0.82
N PRO A 89 -17.96 1.73 -0.54
CA PRO A 89 -18.84 1.39 0.57
C PRO A 89 -19.44 0.00 0.35
N ALA A 90 -19.76 -0.69 1.45
CA ALA A 90 -20.51 -1.93 1.36
C ALA A 90 -21.85 -1.69 0.65
N PRO A 91 -22.37 -2.69 -0.09
CA PRO A 91 -23.70 -2.61 -0.67
C PRO A 91 -24.74 -2.29 0.42
N VAL A 92 -25.67 -1.38 0.12
CA VAL A 92 -26.85 -1.18 0.96
C VAL A 92 -27.81 -2.34 0.68
N THR A 93 -28.09 -3.15 1.71
CA THR A 93 -29.10 -4.22 1.68
C THR A 93 -30.47 -3.68 2.02
#